data_AF-A0A919VIS5-F1
#
_entry.id   AF-A0A919VIS5-F1
#
_cell.length_a   1.000
_cell.length_b   1.000
_cell.length_c   1.000
_cell.angle_alpha   90.00
_cell.angle_beta   90.00
_cell.angle_gamma   90.00
#
_symmetry.space_group_name_H-M   'P 1'
#
loop_
_entity.id
_entity.type
_entity.pdbx_description
1 polymer ?
#
loop_
_entity_poly.entity_id
_entity_poly.type
_entity_poly.pdbx_seq_one_letter_code
_entity_poly.pdbx_strand_id
1 'polypeptide(L)'
;MSSFPSRRTVLSTAVAGLFGVSVAACGGSGTGSSSGAAPTAVAATTGAAATPAGDSKTVSATDLCAFLEKNVSRWKAAGGEFAAMTQVTVELSSFYQEQGLVPPDAELDVQTRAECPDVRTEVLKTIGFDNFTEL
;
A
#
# COMPACT_ATOMS: atom_id res chain seq x y z
N MET A 1 -44.53 23.12 8.47
CA MET A 1 -44.56 22.43 7.17
C MET A 1 -43.18 21.87 6.90
N SER A 2 -42.98 20.59 7.18
CA SER A 2 -41.73 19.87 6.97
C SER A 2 -41.57 19.52 5.49
N SER A 3 -40.40 19.78 4.90
CA SER A 3 -40.10 19.40 3.52
C SER A 3 -38.84 18.55 3.49
N PHE A 4 -39.04 17.23 3.39
CA PHE A 4 -38.03 16.28 2.93
C PHE A 4 -38.36 15.93 1.49
N PRO A 5 -37.39 15.95 0.56
CA PRO A 5 -37.44 15.09 -0.59
C PRO A 5 -36.47 13.92 -0.38
N SER A 6 -37.04 12.80 0.06
CA SER A 6 -36.49 11.47 -0.19
C SER A 6 -37.28 10.88 -1.36
N ARG A 7 -36.60 10.53 -2.46
CA ARG A 7 -36.99 9.61 -3.54
C ARG A 7 -35.80 9.58 -4.52
N ARG A 8 -34.88 8.62 -4.36
CA ARG A 8 -34.85 7.28 -4.99
C ARG A 8 -34.83 7.30 -6.52
N THR A 9 -33.91 6.49 -7.01
CA THR A 9 -33.88 5.77 -8.31
C THR A 9 -33.06 6.47 -9.38
N VAL A 10 -31.89 5.93 -9.75
CA VAL A 10 -31.57 5.51 -11.13
C VAL A 10 -30.47 4.42 -11.14
N LEU A 11 -30.82 3.29 -11.77
CA LEU A 11 -30.09 2.22 -12.48
C LEU A 11 -28.54 2.18 -12.50
N SER A 12 -27.99 0.95 -12.45
CA SER A 12 -27.06 0.40 -13.46
C SER A 12 -26.77 -1.09 -13.18
N THR A 13 -27.34 -2.03 -13.94
CA THR A 13 -26.75 -2.77 -15.10
C THR A 13 -25.58 -3.70 -14.78
N ALA A 14 -25.82 -4.98 -15.08
CA ALA A 14 -24.97 -6.16 -14.95
C ALA A 14 -23.61 -6.09 -15.67
N VAL A 15 -22.61 -6.78 -15.12
CA VAL A 15 -21.55 -7.46 -15.89
C VAL A 15 -21.16 -8.76 -15.17
N ALA A 16 -21.34 -9.87 -15.88
CA ALA A 16 -20.78 -11.18 -15.56
C ALA A 16 -19.28 -11.19 -15.87
N GLY A 17 -18.48 -11.84 -15.03
CA GLY A 17 -17.05 -12.02 -15.26
C GLY A 17 -16.49 -13.22 -14.51
N LEU A 18 -16.47 -14.37 -15.19
CA LEU A 18 -15.66 -15.53 -14.82
C LEU A 18 -14.18 -15.13 -14.82
N PHE A 19 -13.48 -15.34 -13.71
CA PHE A 19 -12.03 -15.54 -13.73
C PHE A 19 -11.65 -16.68 -12.80
N GLY A 20 -11.49 -17.86 -13.39
CA GLY A 20 -10.63 -18.89 -12.84
C GLY A 20 -9.19 -18.57 -13.24
N VAL A 21 -8.28 -18.54 -12.28
CA VAL A 21 -6.84 -18.58 -12.53
C VAL A 21 -6.21 -19.55 -11.54
N SER A 22 -5.86 -20.72 -12.08
CA SER A 22 -4.99 -21.71 -11.46
C SER A 22 -3.53 -21.27 -11.65
N VAL A 23 -2.74 -21.23 -10.58
CA VAL A 23 -1.27 -21.16 -10.65
C VAL A 23 -0.74 -22.20 -9.66
N ALA A 24 -0.57 -23.44 -10.11
CA ALA A 24 0.70 -24.01 -10.57
C ALA A 24 1.72 -24.10 -9.44
N ALA A 25 1.82 -25.32 -8.90
CA ALA A 25 2.82 -25.76 -7.94
C ALA A 25 4.23 -25.58 -8.49
N CYS A 26 5.10 -24.89 -7.75
CA CYS A 26 6.54 -24.97 -7.94
C CYS A 26 7.04 -26.16 -7.11
N GLY A 27 7.13 -27.32 -7.76
CA GLY A 27 7.89 -28.45 -7.25
C GLY A 27 9.34 -28.37 -7.74
N GLY A 28 10.26 -28.79 -6.87
CA GLY A 28 11.37 -29.63 -7.32
C GLY A 28 12.80 -29.09 -7.17
N SER A 29 13.44 -29.58 -6.10
CA SER A 29 14.66 -30.40 -6.15
C SER A 29 16.05 -29.75 -6.33
N GLY A 30 16.98 -30.22 -5.49
CA GLY A 30 18.42 -30.32 -5.80
C GLY A 30 19.30 -29.54 -4.82
N THR A 31 19.77 -30.14 -3.73
CA THR A 31 21.06 -30.86 -3.61
C THR A 31 22.29 -29.95 -3.63
N GLY A 32 23.12 -30.04 -2.58
CA GLY A 32 24.56 -29.85 -2.74
C GLY A 32 25.25 -28.99 -1.68
N SER A 33 25.95 -29.66 -0.77
CA SER A 33 26.91 -29.11 0.18
C SER A 33 28.19 -28.60 -0.49
N SER A 34 28.93 -27.82 0.31
CA SER A 34 30.40 -27.76 0.42
C SER A 34 31.17 -26.72 -0.40
N SER A 35 31.69 -25.75 0.36
CA SER A 35 33.07 -25.24 0.41
C SER A 35 33.93 -25.30 -0.85
N GLY A 36 34.42 -24.15 -1.30
CA GLY A 36 35.53 -24.05 -2.24
C GLY A 36 36.08 -22.63 -2.32
N ALA A 37 37.35 -22.48 -1.96
CA ALA A 37 38.11 -21.23 -1.92
C ALA A 37 38.33 -20.58 -3.31
N ALA A 38 38.64 -19.29 -3.25
CA ALA A 38 39.00 -18.33 -4.30
C ALA A 38 40.16 -18.76 -5.25
N PRO A 39 40.68 -17.87 -6.14
CA PRO A 39 40.08 -16.95 -7.12
C PRO A 39 40.69 -17.16 -8.55
N THR A 40 40.23 -16.42 -9.58
CA THR A 40 41.05 -15.70 -10.60
C THR A 40 40.31 -15.46 -11.94
N ALA A 41 40.13 -14.17 -12.24
CA ALA A 41 40.21 -13.41 -13.51
C ALA A 41 39.44 -13.74 -14.83
N VAL A 42 39.10 -12.61 -15.48
CA VAL A 42 38.90 -12.31 -16.92
C VAL A 42 37.45 -12.24 -17.46
N ALA A 43 37.00 -10.99 -17.54
CA ALA A 43 36.27 -10.27 -18.61
C ALA A 43 35.11 -10.90 -19.43
N ALA A 44 34.11 -10.03 -19.61
CA ALA A 44 33.31 -9.76 -20.83
C ALA A 44 31.79 -10.09 -20.77
N THR A 45 31.03 -9.01 -20.58
CA THR A 45 29.79 -8.62 -21.27
C THR A 45 28.70 -9.68 -21.50
N THR A 46 27.59 -9.53 -20.76
CA THR A 46 26.25 -9.59 -21.34
C THR A 46 25.40 -8.51 -20.67
N GLY A 47 24.94 -7.54 -21.47
CA GLY A 47 24.00 -6.54 -21.02
C GLY A 47 22.73 -7.20 -20.52
N ALA A 48 22.46 -7.10 -19.22
CA ALA A 48 21.11 -7.19 -18.72
C ALA A 48 20.42 -5.93 -19.26
N ALA A 49 19.59 -6.11 -20.28
CA ALA A 49 18.60 -5.11 -20.66
C ALA A 49 17.79 -4.80 -19.40
N ALA A 50 18.11 -3.69 -18.75
CA ALA A 50 17.23 -3.09 -17.78
C ALA A 50 15.99 -2.67 -18.56
N THR A 51 14.94 -3.49 -18.47
CA THR A 51 13.59 -3.06 -18.77
C THR A 51 13.41 -1.71 -18.11
N PRO A 52 13.00 -0.65 -18.83
CA PRO A 52 12.67 0.60 -18.17
C PRO A 52 11.55 0.26 -17.19
N ALA A 53 11.87 0.27 -15.90
CA ALA A 53 10.86 0.35 -14.86
C ALA A 53 10.14 1.66 -15.17
N GLY A 54 8.97 1.57 -15.81
CA GLY A 54 8.16 2.74 -16.09
C GLY A 54 8.07 3.56 -14.81
N ASP A 55 8.37 4.86 -14.93
CA ASP A 55 8.60 5.82 -13.86
C ASP A 55 7.46 5.78 -12.82
N SER A 56 7.51 4.78 -11.95
CA SER A 56 6.59 4.61 -10.84
C SER A 56 7.10 5.61 -9.83
N LYS A 57 6.40 6.75 -9.73
CA LYS A 57 6.80 7.83 -8.85
C LYS A 57 6.59 7.35 -7.42
N THR A 58 7.64 6.79 -6.83
CA THR A 58 7.61 6.37 -5.43
C THR A 58 7.40 7.60 -4.57
N VAL A 59 6.33 7.59 -3.77
CA VAL A 59 6.04 8.66 -2.81
C VAL A 59 7.16 8.69 -1.76
N SER A 60 7.64 9.89 -1.43
CA SER A 60 8.64 10.05 -0.38
C SER A 60 8.02 9.84 1.01
N ALA A 61 8.79 9.34 1.97
CA ALA A 61 8.31 9.22 3.36
C ALA A 61 7.87 10.57 3.93
N THR A 62 8.53 11.66 3.55
CA THR A 62 8.17 13.03 3.94
C THR A 62 6.79 13.44 3.41
N ASP A 63 6.49 13.15 2.13
CA ASP A 63 5.17 13.45 1.54
C ASP A 63 4.05 12.62 2.20
N LEU A 64 4.32 11.35 2.51
CA LEU A 64 3.41 10.51 3.28
C LEU A 64 3.15 11.10 4.68
N CYS A 65 4.20 11.47 5.40
CA CYS A 65 4.07 12.06 6.74
C CYS A 65 3.28 13.37 6.71
N ALA A 66 3.54 14.26 5.75
CA ALA A 66 2.79 15.49 5.57
C ALA A 66 1.30 15.22 5.26
N PHE A 67 1.02 14.20 4.45
CA PHE A 67 -0.34 13.76 4.18
C PHE A 67 -1.05 13.26 5.45
N LEU A 68 -0.39 12.39 6.24
CA LEU A 68 -0.96 11.86 7.48
C LEU A 68 -1.23 12.98 8.50
N GLU A 69 -0.27 13.88 8.70
CA GLU A 69 -0.37 14.99 9.65
C GLU A 69 -1.53 15.93 9.29
N LYS A 70 -1.71 16.25 8.01
CA LYS A 70 -2.81 17.10 7.54
C LYS A 70 -4.19 16.51 7.81
N ASN A 71 -4.31 15.18 7.80
CA ASN A 71 -5.60 14.49 7.83
C ASN A 71 -5.98 13.89 9.19
N VAL A 72 -5.01 13.66 10.08
CA VAL A 72 -5.23 12.97 11.37
C VAL A 72 -6.30 13.63 12.23
N SER A 73 -6.35 14.96 12.28
CA SER A 73 -7.37 15.68 13.04
C SER A 73 -8.78 15.46 12.50
N ARG A 74 -8.93 15.33 11.17
CA ARG A 74 -10.23 15.05 10.55
C ARG A 74 -10.66 13.62 10.81
N TRP A 75 -9.74 12.65 10.73
CA TRP A 75 -10.03 11.25 11.04
C TRP A 75 -10.46 11.04 12.49
N LYS A 76 -9.85 11.77 13.44
CA LYS A 76 -10.29 11.78 14.85
C LYS A 76 -11.73 12.26 15.02
N ALA A 77 -12.20 13.14 14.14
CA ALA A 77 -13.56 13.66 14.17
C ALA A 77 -14.59 12.73 13.49
N ALA A 78 -14.20 11.58 12.93
CA ALA A 78 -15.05 10.71 12.12
C ALA A 78 -16.16 9.97 12.89
N GLY A 79 -16.21 10.08 14.22
CA GLY A 79 -17.30 9.53 15.04
C GLY A 79 -17.10 8.08 15.50
N GLY A 80 -15.86 7.57 15.47
CA GLY A 80 -15.47 6.26 16.02
C GLY A 80 -14.29 5.64 15.26
N GLU A 81 -13.64 4.65 15.86
CA GLU A 81 -12.44 3.97 15.31
C GLU A 81 -12.71 3.37 13.91
N PHE A 82 -13.83 2.67 13.74
CA PHE A 82 -14.18 2.06 12.44
C PHE A 82 -14.41 3.11 11.34
N ALA A 83 -15.06 4.23 11.69
CA ALA A 83 -15.29 5.33 10.74
C ALA A 83 -13.97 6.02 10.36
N ALA A 84 -13.08 6.21 11.34
CA ALA A 84 -11.75 6.75 11.11
C ALA A 84 -10.89 5.81 10.25
N MET A 85 -10.90 4.50 10.54
CA MET A 85 -10.20 3.48 9.76
C MET A 85 -10.66 3.51 8.30
N THR A 86 -11.97 3.50 8.05
CA THR A 86 -12.51 3.58 6.68
C THR A 86 -12.03 4.83 5.95
N GLN A 87 -11.99 5.99 6.63
CA GLN A 87 -11.48 7.22 6.02
C GLN A 87 -9.98 7.18 5.77
N VAL A 88 -9.19 6.61 6.68
CA VAL A 88 -7.74 6.44 6.49
C VAL A 88 -7.49 5.55 5.27
N THR A 89 -8.10 4.36 5.19
CA THR A 89 -7.89 3.43 4.08
C THR A 89 -8.26 4.06 2.74
N VAL A 90 -9.43 4.71 2.66
CA VAL A 90 -9.91 5.32 1.41
C VAL A 90 -8.98 6.45 0.97
N GLU A 91 -8.64 7.37 1.86
CA GLU A 91 -7.85 8.54 1.47
C GLU A 91 -6.38 8.21 1.24
N LEU A 92 -5.81 7.28 2.01
CA LEU A 92 -4.47 6.77 1.76
C LEU A 92 -4.41 6.08 0.39
N SER A 93 -5.41 5.26 0.08
CA SER A 93 -5.54 4.64 -1.25
C SER A 93 -5.68 5.67 -2.37
N SER A 94 -6.49 6.73 -2.17
CA SER A 94 -6.62 7.81 -3.15
C SER A 94 -5.29 8.55 -3.34
N PHE A 95 -4.60 8.89 -2.25
CA PHE A 95 -3.30 9.56 -2.29
C PHE A 95 -2.26 8.77 -3.11
N TYR A 96 -2.19 7.45 -2.92
CA TYR A 96 -1.26 6.61 -3.67
C TYR A 96 -1.70 6.32 -5.11
N GLN A 97 -3.01 6.26 -5.39
CA GLN A 97 -3.52 6.15 -6.76
C GLN A 97 -3.16 7.37 -7.61
N GLU A 98 -3.16 8.57 -7.04
CA GLU A 98 -2.71 9.78 -7.74
C GLU A 98 -1.21 9.74 -8.09
N GLN A 99 -0.43 8.91 -7.40
CA GLN A 99 1.03 8.78 -7.56
C GLN A 99 1.43 7.53 -8.35
N GLY A 100 0.48 6.61 -8.60
CA GLY A 100 0.62 5.47 -9.50
C GLY A 100 1.10 4.16 -8.86
N LEU A 101 1.51 4.16 -7.59
CA LEU A 101 1.91 2.94 -6.89
C LEU A 101 1.49 2.99 -5.41
N VAL A 102 0.70 2.01 -4.98
CA VAL A 102 0.39 1.79 -3.56
C VAL A 102 1.45 0.85 -2.99
N PRO A 103 2.29 1.27 -2.03
CA PRO A 103 3.24 0.39 -1.37
C PRO A 103 2.49 -0.61 -0.46
N PRO A 104 3.11 -1.76 -0.12
CA PRO A 104 2.55 -2.66 0.87
C PRO A 104 2.48 -2.00 2.25
N ASP A 105 1.51 -2.38 3.08
CA ASP A 105 1.26 -1.72 4.36
C ASP A 105 2.42 -1.82 5.36
N ALA A 106 3.22 -2.89 5.25
CA ALA A 106 4.46 -3.03 6.02
C ALA A 106 5.49 -1.94 5.68
N GLU A 107 5.55 -1.52 4.42
CA GLU A 107 6.45 -0.45 3.98
C GLU A 107 5.97 0.91 4.51
N LEU A 108 4.65 1.14 4.54
CA LEU A 108 4.06 2.33 5.16
C LEU A 108 4.45 2.44 6.65
N ASP A 109 4.40 1.33 7.38
CA ASP A 109 4.77 1.32 8.79
C ASP A 109 6.25 1.62 9.01
N VAL A 110 7.12 1.03 8.19
CA VAL A 110 8.58 1.26 8.26
C VAL A 110 8.90 2.73 7.96
N GLN A 111 8.34 3.28 6.88
CA GLN A 111 8.58 4.66 6.47
C GLN A 111 8.11 5.66 7.53
N THR A 112 6.89 5.51 8.00
CA THR A 112 6.30 6.45 8.99
C THR A 112 6.93 6.30 10.37
N ARG A 113 7.39 5.11 10.76
CA ARG A 113 8.13 4.91 12.01
C ARG A 113 9.49 5.60 11.99
N ALA A 114 10.16 5.62 10.84
CA ALA A 114 11.46 6.27 10.68
C ALA A 114 11.35 7.79 10.56
N GLU A 115 10.39 8.28 9.78
CA GLU A 115 10.28 9.70 9.41
C GLU A 115 9.40 10.51 10.36
N CYS A 116 8.27 9.97 10.80
CA CYS A 116 7.28 10.70 11.62
C CYS A 116 6.60 9.79 12.68
N PRO A 117 7.37 9.30 13.68
CA PRO A 117 6.87 8.32 14.65
C PRO A 117 5.68 8.83 15.49
N ASP A 118 5.62 10.14 15.79
CA ASP A 118 4.52 10.74 16.53
C ASP A 118 3.23 10.76 15.70
N VAL A 119 3.32 11.19 14.44
CA VAL A 119 2.18 11.20 13.50
C VAL A 119 1.68 9.78 13.27
N ARG A 120 2.59 8.82 13.07
CA ARG A 120 2.26 7.38 12.99
C ARG A 120 1.44 6.95 14.20
N THR A 121 1.97 7.19 15.40
CA THR A 121 1.29 6.79 16.65
C THR A 121 -0.09 7.41 16.76
N GLU A 122 -0.22 8.67 16.36
CA GLU A 122 -1.49 9.38 16.41
C GLU A 122 -2.53 8.81 15.44
N VAL A 123 -2.13 8.50 14.21
CA VAL A 123 -2.99 7.87 13.20
C VAL A 123 -3.42 6.48 13.64
N LEU A 124 -2.48 5.65 14.07
CA LEU A 124 -2.74 4.28 14.51
C LEU A 124 -3.70 4.24 15.71
N LYS A 125 -3.47 5.12 16.70
CA LYS A 125 -4.40 5.30 17.82
C LYS A 125 -5.79 5.78 17.38
N THR A 126 -5.87 6.57 16.32
CA THR A 126 -7.14 7.09 15.80
C THR A 126 -7.98 5.99 15.15
N ILE A 127 -7.33 5.01 14.52
CA ILE A 127 -8.00 3.88 13.85
C ILE A 127 -8.10 2.62 14.72
N GLY A 128 -7.47 2.61 15.90
CA GLY A 128 -7.51 1.51 16.85
C GLY A 128 -6.53 0.37 16.56
N PHE A 129 -5.45 0.63 15.82
CA PHE A 129 -4.46 -0.37 15.40
C PHE A 129 -3.09 -0.14 16.04
N ASP A 130 -2.25 -1.18 16.06
CA ASP A 130 -0.86 -1.12 16.50
C ASP A 130 0.11 -0.90 15.31
N ASN A 131 -0.34 -1.23 14.10
CA ASN A 131 0.44 -1.15 12.87
C ASN A 131 -0.41 -0.88 11.63
N PHE A 132 0.21 -0.33 10.57
CA PHE A 132 -0.47 -0.16 9.28
C PHE A 132 -0.76 -1.49 8.58
N THR A 133 -0.06 -2.58 8.90
CA THR A 133 -0.36 -3.94 8.37
C THR A 133 -1.72 -4.51 8.78
N GLU A 134 -2.46 -3.83 9.65
CA GLU A 134 -3.81 -4.23 10.06
C GLU A 134 -4.92 -3.52 9.27
N LEU A 135 -4.57 -2.62 8.34
CA LEU A 135 -5.48 -1.97 7.38
C LEU A 135 -6.03 -2.94 6.33
#